data_AF-A0A7C7VRR9-F1
#
_entry.id   AF-A0A7C7VRR9-F1
#
_cell.length_a   1.000
_cell.length_b   1.000
_cell.length_c   1.000
_cell.angle_alpha   90.00
_cell.angle_beta   90.00
_cell.angle_gamma   90.00
#
_symmetry.space_group_name_H-M   'P 1'
#
loop_
_entity.id
_entity.type
_entity.pdbx_description
1 polymer ?
#
loop_
_entity_poly.entity_id
_entity_poly.type
_entity_poly.pdbx_seq_one_letter_code
_entity_poly.pdbx_strand_id
1 'polypeptide(L)'
;MPSIETLLPFLKNKSKEEQPIIIVDSREAAATPKIVKGLRERGADIIIRPLEKGDYIISDECVFERKTVKDFVYTLTHRHLFEQLFLLKDAYSKPFLLIEGYMPIIYKFRIQPSSVWGAMFALAKHGINMIYTTSYKETVDFLYTSAKQEQIVEKKVPIVHPIKKVETLAEAQVFLIASLPNIGREKAVSILKTYGTPLNALVNVDRWARDVHGLGPKITERVRKVLYSTFEQNQKERKIIAEDS
;
A
#
# COMPACT_ATOMS: atom_id res chain seq x y z
N MET A 1 -0.46 23.69 13.67
CA MET A 1 0.14 22.73 14.62
C MET A 1 -0.76 21.52 14.64
N PRO A 2 -0.27 20.28 14.43
CA PRO A 2 -1.13 19.12 14.55
C PRO A 2 -1.60 19.04 16.01
N SER A 3 -2.91 18.96 16.22
CA SER A 3 -3.51 18.76 17.53
C SER A 3 -2.89 17.54 18.19
N ILE A 4 -2.46 17.69 19.44
CA ILE A 4 -1.96 16.59 20.27
C ILE A 4 -3.03 15.49 20.30
N GLU A 5 -2.82 14.43 19.52
CA GLU A 5 -3.62 13.21 19.53
C GLU A 5 -3.49 12.59 20.91
N THR A 6 -4.49 12.84 21.74
CA THR A 6 -4.49 12.40 23.13
C THR A 6 -5.00 10.97 23.18
N LEU A 7 -4.38 10.09 23.99
CA LEU A 7 -4.78 8.69 24.21
C LEU A 7 -6.16 8.52 24.90
N LEU A 8 -6.89 9.61 25.12
CA LEU A 8 -8.21 9.61 25.78
C LEU A 8 -9.27 8.69 25.12
N PRO A 9 -9.30 8.49 23.78
CA PRO A 9 -10.23 7.55 23.14
C PRO A 9 -10.06 6.10 23.62
N PHE A 10 -8.86 5.71 24.09
CA PHE A 10 -8.60 4.36 24.59
C PHE A 10 -9.13 4.12 26.02
N LEU A 11 -9.51 5.16 26.76
CA LEU A 11 -9.98 5.07 28.15
C LEU A 11 -11.50 4.97 28.28
N LYS A 12 -12.27 5.24 27.21
CA LYS A 12 -13.74 5.15 27.25
C LYS A 12 -14.22 3.80 26.74
N ASN A 13 -14.85 3.03 27.62
CA ASN A 13 -15.40 1.71 27.30
C ASN A 13 -16.79 1.79 26.65
N LYS A 14 -16.90 1.05 25.54
CA LYS A 14 -18.06 0.34 24.96
C LYS A 14 -19.32 1.14 24.58
N SER A 15 -19.40 1.45 23.29
CA SER A 15 -20.63 1.32 22.48
C SER A 15 -20.29 0.47 21.25
N LYS A 16 -21.05 -0.61 20.99
CA LYS A 16 -20.99 -1.54 19.82
C LYS A 16 -19.79 -1.25 18.88
N GLU A 17 -18.62 -1.74 19.28
CA GLU A 17 -17.35 -1.36 18.64
C GLU A 17 -17.33 -1.80 17.18
N GLU A 18 -17.18 -0.84 16.25
CA GLU A 18 -16.68 -1.12 14.91
C GLU A 18 -15.39 -1.92 15.09
N GLN A 19 -15.38 -3.18 14.61
CA GLN A 19 -14.20 -4.01 14.70
C GLN A 19 -13.22 -3.56 13.62
N PRO A 20 -11.93 -3.40 13.94
CA PRO A 20 -10.96 -3.01 12.94
C PRO A 20 -10.75 -4.16 11.94
N ILE A 21 -10.69 -3.81 10.66
CA ILE A 21 -10.42 -4.74 9.57
C ILE A 21 -8.91 -4.80 9.33
N ILE A 22 -8.31 -5.99 9.29
CA ILE A 22 -6.90 -6.16 8.93
C ILE A 22 -6.80 -7.07 7.72
N ILE A 23 -6.13 -6.59 6.67
CA ILE A 23 -5.86 -7.38 5.48
C ILE A 23 -4.49 -8.03 5.64
N VAL A 24 -4.43 -9.36 5.51
CA VAL A 24 -3.22 -10.15 5.73
C VAL A 24 -2.82 -10.86 4.44
N ASP A 25 -1.53 -10.80 4.09
CA ASP A 25 -0.98 -11.58 2.98
C ASP A 25 -1.18 -13.07 3.22
N SER A 26 -1.58 -13.80 2.19
CA SER A 26 -1.87 -15.23 2.30
C SER A 26 -0.65 -16.07 2.71
N ARG A 27 0.57 -15.67 2.34
CA ARG A 27 1.80 -16.37 2.73
C ARG A 27 2.12 -16.10 4.19
N GLU A 28 1.98 -14.85 4.66
CA GLU A 28 2.18 -14.54 6.07
C GLU A 28 1.13 -15.24 6.94
N ALA A 29 -0.14 -15.23 6.54
CA ALA A 29 -1.21 -15.93 7.25
C ALA A 29 -0.93 -17.44 7.40
N ALA A 30 -0.31 -18.05 6.38
CA ALA A 30 0.12 -19.45 6.41
C ALA A 30 1.37 -19.67 7.28
N ALA A 31 2.33 -18.73 7.28
CA ALA A 31 3.55 -18.81 8.06
C ALA A 31 3.32 -18.58 9.56
N THR A 32 2.37 -17.68 9.91
CA THR A 32 2.10 -17.26 11.29
C THR A 32 0.63 -17.39 11.71
N PRO A 33 0.04 -18.60 11.66
CA PRO A 33 -1.39 -18.80 11.97
C PRO A 33 -1.77 -18.38 13.40
N LYS A 34 -0.80 -18.37 14.33
CA LYS A 34 -1.00 -17.88 15.71
C LYS A 34 -1.30 -16.39 15.78
N ILE A 35 -0.72 -15.57 14.90
CA ILE A 35 -0.97 -14.12 14.85
C ILE A 35 -2.39 -13.89 14.32
N VAL A 36 -2.75 -14.54 13.21
CA VAL A 36 -4.12 -14.46 12.65
C VAL A 36 -5.17 -14.89 13.67
N LYS A 37 -4.93 -16.01 14.37
CA LYS A 37 -5.81 -16.48 15.44
C LYS A 37 -5.92 -15.45 16.57
N GLY A 38 -4.80 -14.93 17.05
CA GLY A 38 -4.78 -13.93 18.12
C GLY A 38 -5.51 -12.63 17.75
N LEU A 39 -5.37 -12.16 16.51
CA LEU A 39 -6.08 -10.97 16.04
C LEU A 39 -7.59 -11.18 16.00
N ARG A 40 -8.07 -12.35 15.54
CA ARG A 40 -9.50 -12.71 15.59
C ARG A 40 -10.02 -12.81 17.01
N GLU A 41 -9.24 -13.41 17.93
CA GLU A 41 -9.61 -13.49 19.35
C GLU A 41 -9.68 -12.10 20.02
N ARG A 42 -8.90 -11.13 19.53
CA ARG A 42 -9.00 -9.71 19.93
C ARG A 42 -10.19 -8.98 19.32
N GLY A 43 -10.89 -9.57 18.36
CA GLY A 43 -12.09 -9.04 17.72
C GLY A 43 -11.88 -8.47 16.32
N ALA A 44 -10.66 -8.44 15.78
CA ALA A 44 -10.43 -7.90 14.44
C ALA A 44 -11.06 -8.75 13.33
N ASP A 45 -11.61 -8.08 12.32
CA ASP A 45 -12.10 -8.71 11.10
C ASP A 45 -10.95 -8.93 10.12
N ILE A 46 -10.59 -10.20 9.90
CA ILE A 46 -9.42 -10.56 9.10
C ILE A 46 -9.79 -10.93 7.67
N ILE A 47 -9.24 -10.20 6.70
CA ILE A 47 -9.33 -10.51 5.27
C ILE A 47 -7.99 -11.08 4.81
N ILE A 48 -7.98 -12.36 4.42
CA ILE A 48 -6.78 -13.00 3.87
C ILE A 48 -6.83 -12.95 2.35
N ARG A 49 -5.79 -12.40 1.71
CA ARG A 49 -5.65 -12.41 0.26
C ARG A 49 -4.18 -12.32 -0.16
N PRO A 50 -3.81 -12.75 -1.38
CA PRO A 50 -2.47 -12.49 -1.89
C PRO A 50 -2.23 -10.98 -2.00
N LEU A 51 -1.12 -10.50 -1.43
CA LEU A 51 -0.67 -9.12 -1.55
C LEU A 51 0.62 -9.06 -2.38
N GLU A 52 0.75 -8.01 -3.20
CA GLU A 52 1.97 -7.80 -3.97
C GLU A 52 3.15 -7.41 -3.06
N LYS A 53 2.87 -6.68 -1.97
CA LYS A 53 3.83 -6.22 -0.95
C LYS A 53 3.15 -6.08 0.41
N GLY A 54 3.96 -6.20 1.47
CA GLY A 54 3.52 -6.08 2.85
C GLY A 54 2.80 -7.32 3.37
N ASP A 55 2.83 -7.49 4.68
CA ASP A 55 2.26 -8.65 5.36
C ASP A 55 0.92 -8.32 6.00
N TYR A 56 0.79 -7.11 6.57
CA TYR A 56 -0.43 -6.64 7.21
C TYR A 56 -0.74 -5.21 6.77
N ILE A 57 -1.91 -5.00 6.14
CA ILE A 57 -2.40 -3.68 5.78
C ILE A 57 -3.46 -3.26 6.80
N ILE A 58 -3.22 -2.09 7.38
CA ILE A 58 -3.95 -1.56 8.54
C ILE A 58 -4.83 -0.38 8.14
N SER A 59 -4.38 0.44 7.19
CA SER A 59 -5.15 1.52 6.60
C SER A 59 -4.72 1.73 5.15
N ASP A 60 -5.26 2.73 4.46
CA ASP A 60 -4.77 3.21 3.18
C ASP A 60 -3.37 3.86 3.28
N GLU A 61 -2.92 4.23 4.47
CA GLU A 61 -1.58 4.80 4.69
C GLU A 61 -0.61 3.79 5.31
N CYS A 62 -1.10 2.91 6.18
CA CYS A 62 -0.29 2.08 7.06
C CYS A 62 -0.23 0.62 6.63
N VAL A 63 1.01 0.14 6.43
CA VAL A 63 1.33 -1.25 6.10
C VAL A 63 2.52 -1.72 6.93
N PHE A 64 2.49 -3.00 7.33
CA PHE A 64 3.56 -3.64 8.09
C PHE A 64 4.21 -4.76 7.27
N GLU A 65 5.53 -4.75 7.23
CA GLU A 65 6.38 -5.88 6.89
C GLU A 65 6.90 -6.48 8.20
N ARG A 66 6.58 -7.74 8.49
CA ARG A 66 7.01 -8.43 9.71
C ARG A 66 8.26 -9.24 9.42
N LYS A 67 9.28 -9.08 10.25
CA LYS A 67 10.47 -9.96 10.23
C LYS A 67 10.84 -10.39 11.64
N THR A 68 11.21 -11.65 11.81
CA THR A 68 11.88 -12.01 13.05
C THR A 68 13.29 -11.40 13.09
N VAL A 69 13.89 -11.23 14.27
CA VAL A 69 15.28 -10.75 14.38
C VAL A 69 16.25 -11.61 13.56
N LYS A 70 15.99 -12.92 13.48
CA LYS A 70 16.80 -13.86 12.67
C LYS A 70 16.66 -13.56 11.18
N ASP A 71 15.42 -13.39 10.70
CA ASP A 71 15.14 -13.12 9.28
C ASP A 71 15.63 -11.73 8.86
N PHE A 72 15.55 -10.74 9.76
CA PHE A 72 16.13 -9.42 9.53
C PHE A 72 17.64 -9.51 9.30
N VAL A 73 18.37 -10.21 10.18
CA VAL A 73 19.81 -10.40 10.03
C VAL A 73 20.16 -11.20 8.77
N TYR A 74 19.37 -12.23 8.45
CA TYR A 74 19.56 -13.03 7.24
C TYR A 74 19.30 -12.22 5.96
N THR A 75 18.27 -11.37 5.92
CA THR A 75 17.95 -10.56 4.74
C THR A 75 18.96 -9.42 4.53
N LEU A 76 19.59 -8.92 5.59
CA LEU A 76 20.69 -7.96 5.50
C LEU A 76 21.89 -8.51 4.72
N THR A 77 22.26 -9.77 4.95
CA THR A 77 23.41 -10.37 4.27
C THR A 77 23.16 -10.66 2.78
N HIS A 78 21.90 -10.75 2.37
CA HIS A 78 21.49 -11.06 0.98
C HIS A 78 20.98 -9.85 0.20
N ARG A 79 21.12 -8.61 0.73
CA ARG A 79 20.79 -7.33 0.07
C ARG A 79 19.33 -7.09 -0.36
N HIS A 80 18.40 -8.01 -0.11
CA HIS A 80 16.99 -7.86 -0.53
C HIS A 80 16.12 -6.99 0.40
N LEU A 81 16.60 -6.67 1.61
CA LEU A 81 15.82 -5.94 2.62
C LEU A 81 15.39 -4.54 2.14
N PHE A 82 16.32 -3.78 1.54
CA PHE A 82 16.06 -2.41 1.09
C PHE A 82 15.05 -2.38 -0.07
N GLU A 83 15.20 -3.29 -1.03
CA GLU A 83 14.29 -3.40 -2.17
C GLU A 83 12.85 -3.66 -1.73
N GLN A 84 12.65 -4.57 -0.76
CA GLN A 84 11.32 -4.86 -0.22
C GLN A 84 10.69 -3.63 0.45
N LEU A 85 11.44 -2.95 1.32
CA LEU A 85 10.93 -1.83 2.11
C LEU A 85 10.75 -0.55 1.28
N PHE A 86 11.57 -0.31 0.27
CA PHE A 86 11.38 0.83 -0.63
C PHE A 86 10.20 0.63 -1.57
N LEU A 87 9.96 -0.58 -2.06
CA LEU A 87 8.72 -0.89 -2.78
C LEU A 87 7.49 -0.71 -1.89
N LEU A 88 7.59 -1.02 -0.60
CA LEU A 88 6.52 -0.77 0.37
C LEU A 88 6.23 0.73 0.51
N LYS A 89 7.28 1.56 0.51
CA LYS A 89 7.20 3.02 0.61
C LYS A 89 6.61 3.67 -0.66
N ASP A 90 6.80 3.07 -1.82
CA ASP A 90 6.18 3.55 -3.06
C ASP A 90 4.65 3.32 -3.07
N ALA A 91 4.19 2.35 -2.29
CA ALA A 91 2.79 1.93 -2.20
C ALA A 91 2.00 2.63 -1.08
N TYR A 92 2.68 2.93 0.03
CA TYR A 92 2.08 3.40 1.27
C TYR A 92 2.89 4.56 1.84
N SER A 93 2.19 5.60 2.29
CA SER A 93 2.83 6.80 2.87
C SER A 93 3.48 6.52 4.22
N LYS A 94 3.02 5.50 4.97
CA LYS A 94 3.52 5.10 6.28
C LYS A 94 3.89 3.61 6.32
N PRO A 95 5.02 3.21 5.71
CA PRO A 95 5.51 1.84 5.81
C PRO A 95 6.14 1.59 7.18
N PHE A 96 5.84 0.42 7.75
CA PHE A 96 6.42 -0.04 9.00
C PHE A 96 7.18 -1.35 8.81
N LEU A 97 8.36 -1.43 9.39
CA LEU A 97 9.07 -2.68 9.64
C LEU A 97 8.81 -3.10 11.09
N LEU A 98 8.14 -4.23 11.27
CA LEU A 98 7.87 -4.84 12.57
C LEU A 98 8.90 -5.95 12.85
N ILE A 99 9.83 -5.69 13.77
CA ILE A 99 10.88 -6.63 14.14
C ILE A 99 10.45 -7.41 15.37
N GLU A 100 10.20 -8.72 15.20
CA GLU A 100 9.77 -9.61 16.27
C GLU A 100 10.94 -10.43 16.84
N GLY A 101 11.14 -10.36 18.15
CA GLY A 101 12.07 -11.16 18.93
C GLY A 101 13.08 -10.34 19.74
N TYR A 102 14.02 -11.05 20.37
CA TYR A 102 14.99 -10.45 21.27
C TYR A 102 16.21 -9.88 20.52
N MET A 103 16.22 -8.57 20.27
CA MET A 103 17.27 -7.91 19.47
C MET A 103 18.72 -8.16 19.95
N PRO A 104 19.04 -8.21 21.25
CA PRO A 104 20.42 -8.47 21.68
C PRO A 104 20.98 -9.85 21.27
N ILE A 105 20.15 -10.75 20.72
CA ILE A 105 20.64 -12.00 20.11
C ILE A 105 21.58 -11.77 18.93
N ILE A 106 21.56 -10.60 18.28
CA ILE A 106 22.43 -10.30 17.12
C ILE A 106 23.92 -10.44 17.43
N TYR A 107 24.34 -10.20 18.68
CA TYR A 107 25.74 -10.35 19.11
C TYR A 107 26.20 -11.81 19.17
N LYS A 108 25.28 -12.76 19.07
CA LYS A 108 25.56 -14.20 18.99
C LYS A 108 25.57 -14.71 17.55
N PHE A 109 25.17 -13.89 16.58
CA PHE A 109 25.17 -14.29 15.17
C PHE A 109 26.53 -14.00 14.52
N ARG A 110 26.80 -14.69 13.40
CA ARG A 110 27.99 -14.45 12.57
C ARG A 110 27.82 -13.22 11.68
N ILE A 111 27.53 -12.07 12.28
CA ILE A 111 27.43 -10.76 11.61
C ILE A 111 28.09 -9.70 12.49
N GLN A 112 28.72 -8.70 11.86
CA GLN A 112 29.21 -7.54 12.58
C GLN A 112 28.01 -6.71 13.08
N PRO A 113 27.87 -6.43 14.39
CA PRO A 113 26.73 -5.67 14.92
C PRO A 113 26.57 -4.30 14.26
N SER A 114 27.69 -3.65 13.88
CA SER A 114 27.68 -2.38 13.15
C SER A 114 26.96 -2.45 11.81
N SER A 115 26.96 -3.59 11.12
CA SER A 115 26.20 -3.79 9.88
C SER A 115 24.70 -3.77 10.13
N VAL A 116 24.25 -4.38 11.24
CA VAL A 116 22.84 -4.38 11.65
C VAL A 116 22.39 -2.96 11.98
N TRP A 117 23.13 -2.28 12.87
CA TRP A 117 22.83 -0.91 13.27
C TRP A 117 22.90 0.08 12.10
N GLY A 118 23.88 -0.07 11.21
CA GLY A 118 24.02 0.76 10.02
C GLY A 118 22.82 0.63 9.08
N ALA A 119 22.31 -0.59 8.89
CA ALA A 119 21.12 -0.81 8.06
C ALA A 119 19.85 -0.25 8.71
N MET A 120 19.65 -0.45 10.01
CA MET A 120 18.53 0.14 10.75
C MET A 120 18.56 1.68 10.65
N PHE A 121 19.74 2.28 10.83
CA PHE A 121 19.91 3.72 10.69
C PHE A 121 19.58 4.20 9.27
N ALA A 122 20.02 3.46 8.24
CA ALA A 122 19.69 3.77 6.85
C ALA A 122 18.16 3.71 6.61
N LEU A 123 17.48 2.66 7.08
CA LEU A 123 16.03 2.53 6.95
C LEU A 123 15.28 3.68 7.65
N ALA A 124 15.69 4.03 8.88
CA ALA A 124 15.15 5.17 9.61
C ALA A 124 15.34 6.48 8.84
N LYS A 125 16.54 6.72 8.28
CA LYS A 125 16.85 7.92 7.48
C LYS A 125 16.00 8.00 6.21
N HIS A 126 15.60 6.86 5.67
CA HIS A 126 14.68 6.77 4.54
C HIS A 126 13.19 6.81 4.93
N GLY A 127 12.87 7.08 6.20
CA GLY A 127 11.48 7.24 6.65
C GLY A 127 10.71 5.94 6.81
N ILE A 128 11.39 4.79 6.96
CA ILE A 128 10.74 3.55 7.34
C ILE A 128 10.56 3.54 8.86
N ASN A 129 9.31 3.46 9.32
CA ASN A 129 9.01 3.38 10.74
C ASN A 129 9.39 1.99 11.26
N MET A 130 10.09 1.90 12.38
CA MET A 130 10.49 0.61 12.97
C MET A 130 9.85 0.41 14.33
N ILE A 131 9.21 -0.73 14.51
CA ILE A 131 8.59 -1.16 15.76
C ILE A 131 9.18 -2.51 16.17
N TYR A 132 9.40 -2.69 17.47
CA TYR A 132 9.94 -3.92 18.02
C TYR A 132 8.90 -4.57 18.92
N THR A 133 8.72 -5.87 18.74
CA THR A 133 7.93 -6.72 19.64
C THR A 133 8.80 -7.88 20.07
N THR A 134 8.64 -8.38 21.29
CA THR A 134 9.45 -9.49 21.81
C THR A 134 8.82 -10.85 21.54
N SER A 135 7.52 -10.89 21.23
CA SER A 135 6.75 -12.11 21.03
C SER A 135 5.57 -11.91 20.08
N TYR A 136 5.03 -13.02 19.55
CA TYR A 136 3.82 -12.98 18.72
C TYR A 136 2.61 -12.37 19.43
N LYS A 137 2.52 -12.46 20.77
CA LYS A 137 1.43 -11.86 21.54
C LYS A 137 1.51 -10.34 21.49
N GLU A 138 2.71 -9.78 21.69
CA GLU A 138 2.94 -8.35 21.54
C GLU A 138 2.70 -7.89 20.11
N THR A 139 3.08 -8.68 19.10
CA THR A 139 2.76 -8.42 17.69
C THR A 139 1.26 -8.34 17.46
N VAL A 140 0.48 -9.29 17.98
CA VAL A 140 -1.00 -9.27 17.90
C VAL A 140 -1.56 -8.02 18.55
N ASP A 141 -1.12 -7.71 19.77
CA ASP A 141 -1.62 -6.59 20.55
C ASP A 141 -1.31 -5.26 19.88
N PHE A 142 -0.11 -5.14 19.31
CA PHE A 142 0.32 -3.96 18.59
C PHE A 142 -0.46 -3.79 17.29
N LEU A 143 -0.52 -4.80 16.41
CA LEU A 143 -1.26 -4.73 15.15
C LEU A 143 -2.75 -4.43 15.36
N TYR A 144 -3.38 -5.06 16.35
CA TYR A 144 -4.77 -4.79 16.70
C TYR A 144 -4.97 -3.33 17.16
N THR A 145 -4.12 -2.85 18.06
CA THR A 145 -4.18 -1.47 18.58
C THR A 145 -3.97 -0.45 17.46
N SER A 146 -3.00 -0.67 16.57
CA SER A 146 -2.74 0.19 15.42
C SER A 146 -3.95 0.26 14.48
N ALA A 147 -4.59 -0.88 14.20
CA ALA A 147 -5.79 -0.92 13.37
C ALA A 147 -6.97 -0.19 14.03
N LYS A 148 -7.14 -0.38 15.35
CA LYS A 148 -8.16 0.34 16.11
C LYS A 148 -7.95 1.86 16.05
N GLN A 149 -6.71 2.31 16.17
CA GLN A 149 -6.35 3.73 16.12
C GLN A 149 -6.64 4.32 14.73
N GLU A 150 -6.08 3.74 13.67
CA GLU A 150 -6.23 4.28 12.31
C GLU A 150 -7.70 4.26 11.85
N GLN A 151 -8.45 3.20 12.16
CA GLN A 151 -9.79 3.02 11.58
C GLN A 151 -10.91 3.65 12.41
N ILE A 152 -10.84 3.58 13.73
CA ILE A 152 -11.97 3.99 14.58
C ILE A 152 -11.74 5.39 15.15
N VAL A 153 -10.50 5.69 15.55
CA VAL A 153 -10.16 7.02 16.08
C VAL A 153 -9.95 8.00 14.93
N GLU A 154 -9.16 7.62 13.92
CA GLU A 154 -8.82 8.49 12.78
C GLU A 154 -9.75 8.33 11.56
N LYS A 155 -10.65 7.35 11.57
CA LYS A 155 -11.62 7.08 10.49
C LYS A 155 -11.00 6.76 9.13
N LYS A 156 -9.80 6.17 9.09
CA LYS A 156 -9.12 5.75 7.86
C LYS A 156 -9.35 4.28 7.58
N VAL A 157 -9.98 3.95 6.46
CA VAL A 157 -10.28 2.56 6.09
C VAL A 157 -9.10 1.86 5.42
N PRO A 158 -8.93 0.54 5.57
CA PRO A 158 -7.89 -0.21 4.87
C PRO A 158 -8.12 -0.23 3.36
N ILE A 159 -7.12 0.19 2.59
CA ILE A 159 -7.11 0.11 1.13
C ILE A 159 -5.83 -0.61 0.68
N VAL A 160 -5.98 -1.59 -0.20
CA VAL A 160 -4.82 -2.14 -0.93
C VAL A 160 -4.51 -1.22 -2.09
N HIS A 161 -3.33 -0.60 -2.05
CA HIS A 161 -2.83 0.18 -3.16
C HIS A 161 -2.15 -0.75 -4.15
N PRO A 162 -2.62 -0.83 -5.41
CA PRO A 162 -1.84 -1.46 -6.46
C PRO A 162 -0.59 -0.62 -6.72
N ILE A 163 0.60 -1.21 -6.60
CA ILE A 163 1.83 -0.54 -7.02
C ILE A 163 1.83 -0.53 -8.53
N LYS A 164 1.42 0.60 -9.10
CA LYS A 164 1.64 0.89 -10.50
C LYS A 164 3.10 1.25 -10.64
N LYS A 165 3.96 0.23 -10.79
CA LYS A 165 5.37 0.42 -11.14
C LYS A 165 5.46 1.31 -12.36
N VAL A 166 5.90 2.53 -12.15
CA VAL A 166 6.45 3.35 -13.21
C VAL A 166 7.84 3.72 -12.74
N GLU A 167 8.78 2.80 -13.01
CA GLU A 167 10.18 2.88 -12.56
C GLU A 167 10.92 4.03 -13.25
N THR A 168 10.34 4.57 -14.33
CA THR A 168 10.85 5.72 -15.08
C THR A 168 9.71 6.63 -15.54
N LEU A 169 10.04 7.90 -15.85
CA LEU A 169 9.11 8.84 -16.49
C LEU A 169 8.49 8.26 -17.78
N ALA A 170 9.29 7.52 -18.56
CA ALA A 170 8.81 6.88 -19.78
C ALA A 170 7.75 5.81 -19.49
N GLU A 171 7.93 5.02 -18.43
CA GLU A 171 6.91 4.07 -18.00
C GLU A 171 5.67 4.78 -17.48
N ALA A 172 5.81 5.90 -16.76
CA ALA A 172 4.68 6.72 -16.32
C ALA A 172 3.83 7.23 -17.49
N GLN A 173 4.51 7.68 -18.56
CA GLN A 173 3.86 8.12 -19.78
C GLN A 173 3.11 6.96 -20.46
N VAL A 174 3.77 5.80 -20.61
CA VAL A 174 3.17 4.60 -21.21
C VAL A 174 1.98 4.13 -20.39
N PHE A 175 2.09 4.13 -19.06
CA PHE A 175 1.04 3.71 -18.15
C PHE A 175 -0.18 4.62 -18.22
N LEU A 176 0.01 5.94 -18.23
CA LEU A 176 -1.07 6.91 -18.37
C LEU A 176 -1.88 6.65 -19.65
N ILE A 177 -1.21 6.48 -20.80
CA ILE A 177 -1.89 6.22 -22.07
C ILE A 177 -2.50 4.81 -22.12
N ALA A 178 -1.84 3.80 -21.54
CA ALA A 178 -2.36 2.44 -21.45
C ALA A 178 -3.54 2.29 -20.48
N SER A 179 -3.82 3.29 -19.64
CA SER A 179 -5.01 3.28 -18.78
C SER A 179 -6.31 3.62 -19.53
N LEU A 180 -6.20 4.08 -20.79
CA LEU A 180 -7.35 4.44 -21.60
C LEU A 180 -8.08 3.19 -22.14
N PRO A 181 -9.41 3.27 -22.38
CA PRO A 181 -10.20 2.13 -22.83
C PRO A 181 -9.61 1.45 -24.07
N ASN A 182 -9.40 0.14 -23.98
CA ASN A 182 -8.92 -0.71 -25.08
C ASN A 182 -7.51 -0.35 -25.62
N ILE A 183 -6.71 0.36 -24.83
CA ILE A 183 -5.31 0.66 -25.13
C ILE A 183 -4.39 -0.20 -24.24
N GLY A 184 -3.69 -1.17 -24.84
CA GLY A 184 -2.63 -1.91 -24.15
C GLY A 184 -1.27 -1.24 -24.28
N ARG A 185 -0.24 -1.76 -23.59
CA ARG A 185 1.14 -1.22 -23.57
C ARG A 185 1.70 -0.96 -24.98
N GLU A 186 1.53 -1.89 -25.91
CA GLU A 186 2.02 -1.74 -27.29
C GLU A 186 1.40 -0.54 -28.02
N LYS A 187 0.07 -0.38 -27.91
CA LYS A 187 -0.63 0.76 -28.51
C LYS A 187 -0.23 2.06 -27.84
N ALA A 188 -0.10 2.07 -26.52
CA ALA A 188 0.37 3.24 -25.77
C ALA A 188 1.77 3.67 -26.22
N VAL A 189 2.69 2.73 -26.41
CA VAL A 189 4.02 3.01 -26.96
C VAL A 189 3.94 3.57 -28.37
N SER A 190 3.12 3.00 -29.27
CA SER A 190 2.95 3.52 -30.64
C SER A 190 2.37 4.94 -30.67
N ILE A 191 1.38 5.22 -29.82
CA ILE A 191 0.80 6.55 -29.66
C ILE A 191 1.87 7.54 -29.19
N LEU A 192 2.63 7.18 -28.15
CA LEU A 192 3.68 8.05 -27.59
C LEU A 192 4.85 8.25 -28.56
N LYS A 193 5.21 7.24 -29.36
CA LYS A 193 6.20 7.41 -30.43
C LYS A 193 5.72 8.38 -31.51
N THR A 194 4.41 8.47 -31.75
CA THR A 194 3.83 9.35 -32.78
C THR A 194 3.69 10.79 -32.29
N TYR A 195 3.26 10.99 -31.04
CA TYR A 195 2.91 12.32 -30.50
C TYR A 195 3.91 12.87 -29.48
N GLY A 196 4.89 12.08 -29.05
CA GLY A 196 5.98 12.45 -28.15
C GLY A 196 5.62 12.48 -26.67
N THR A 197 4.50 13.12 -26.30
CA THR A 197 4.07 13.27 -24.89
C THR A 197 2.62 12.80 -24.70
N PRO A 198 2.23 12.40 -23.47
CA PRO A 198 0.83 12.07 -23.20
C PRO A 198 -0.12 13.22 -23.49
N LEU A 199 0.25 14.46 -23.15
CA LEU A 199 -0.59 15.62 -23.43
C LEU A 199 -0.84 15.78 -24.93
N ASN A 200 0.21 15.74 -25.76
CA ASN A 200 0.07 15.85 -27.21
C ASN A 200 -0.76 14.70 -27.78
N ALA A 201 -0.58 13.49 -27.26
CA ALA A 201 -1.39 12.34 -27.65
C ALA A 201 -2.88 12.60 -27.37
N LEU A 202 -3.24 13.01 -26.15
CA LEU A 202 -4.62 13.24 -25.73
C LEU A 202 -5.29 14.38 -26.49
N VAL A 203 -4.58 15.49 -26.73
CA VAL A 203 -5.09 16.63 -27.51
C VAL A 203 -5.37 16.23 -28.97
N ASN A 204 -4.63 15.26 -29.51
CA ASN A 204 -4.79 14.80 -30.90
C ASN A 204 -5.56 13.48 -31.01
N VAL A 205 -6.39 13.13 -30.02
CA VAL A 205 -7.14 11.85 -29.99
C VAL A 205 -7.93 11.59 -31.27
N ASP A 206 -8.54 12.62 -31.86
CA ASP A 206 -9.34 12.51 -33.09
C ASP A 206 -8.53 12.06 -34.31
N ARG A 207 -7.21 12.23 -34.27
CA ARG A 207 -6.30 11.83 -35.35
C ARG A 207 -5.72 10.43 -35.17
N TRP A 208 -5.89 9.79 -34.01
CA TRP A 208 -5.24 8.52 -33.69
C TRP A 208 -5.55 7.41 -34.69
N ALA A 209 -6.80 7.33 -35.17
CA ALA A 209 -7.22 6.28 -36.11
C ALA A 209 -6.56 6.41 -37.50
N ARG A 210 -6.08 7.61 -37.83
CA ARG A 210 -5.36 7.89 -39.08
C ARG A 210 -3.86 7.80 -38.89
N ASP A 211 -3.35 8.40 -37.81
CA ASP A 211 -1.92 8.66 -37.65
C ASP A 211 -1.19 7.49 -36.96
N VAL A 212 -1.89 6.62 -36.22
CA VAL A 212 -1.28 5.53 -35.45
C VAL A 212 -1.74 4.16 -35.97
N HIS A 213 -0.78 3.38 -36.48
CA HIS A 213 -1.06 2.05 -37.00
C HIS A 213 -1.65 1.11 -35.92
N GLY A 214 -2.75 0.43 -36.26
CA GLY A 214 -3.42 -0.52 -35.35
C GLY A 214 -4.44 0.10 -34.37
N LEU A 215 -4.73 1.40 -34.49
CA LEU A 215 -5.86 2.04 -33.82
C LEU A 215 -7.03 2.22 -34.79
N GLY A 216 -8.11 1.46 -34.55
CA GLY A 216 -9.35 1.59 -35.31
C GLY A 216 -10.30 2.64 -34.72
N PRO A 217 -11.24 3.17 -35.53
CA PRO A 217 -12.16 4.25 -35.14
C PRO A 217 -13.02 3.91 -33.91
N LYS A 218 -13.37 2.63 -33.70
CA LYS A 218 -14.11 2.18 -32.51
C LYS A 218 -13.34 2.40 -31.20
N ILE A 219 -12.02 2.20 -31.21
CA ILE A 219 -11.18 2.39 -30.03
C ILE A 219 -11.05 3.88 -29.75
N THR A 220 -10.75 4.67 -30.79
CA THR A 220 -10.64 6.12 -30.69
C THR A 220 -11.93 6.73 -30.14
N GLU A 221 -13.10 6.30 -30.61
CA GLU A 221 -14.38 6.83 -30.13
C GLU A 221 -14.62 6.53 -28.63
N ARG A 222 -14.20 5.35 -28.14
CA ARG A 222 -14.31 5.03 -26.71
C ARG A 222 -13.41 5.91 -25.85
N VAL A 223 -12.18 6.16 -26.30
CA VAL A 223 -11.26 7.06 -25.62
C VAL A 223 -11.80 8.49 -25.66
N ARG A 224 -12.30 8.93 -26.82
CA ARG A 224 -12.93 10.23 -27.03
C ARG A 224 -14.08 10.47 -26.06
N LYS A 225 -14.93 9.46 -25.87
CA LYS A 225 -16.03 9.51 -24.90
C LYS A 225 -15.52 9.79 -23.49
N VAL A 226 -14.44 9.13 -23.04
CA VAL A 226 -13.84 9.36 -21.72
C VAL A 226 -13.26 10.78 -21.59
N LEU A 227 -12.59 11.28 -22.62
CA LEU A 227 -11.88 12.57 -22.56
C LEU A 227 -12.81 13.78 -22.66
N TYR A 228 -13.92 13.67 -23.40
CA TYR A 228 -14.84 14.80 -23.63
C TYR A 228 -16.14 14.72 -22.85
N SER A 229 -16.49 13.59 -22.22
CA SER A 229 -17.66 13.55 -21.35
C SER A 229 -17.41 14.31 -20.06
N THR A 230 -18.39 15.11 -19.62
CA THR A 230 -18.40 15.68 -18.29
C THR A 230 -18.37 14.58 -17.23
N PHE A 231 -17.59 14.77 -16.17
CA PHE A 231 -17.53 13.82 -15.07
C PHE A 231 -18.87 13.79 -14.31
N GLU A 232 -19.53 12.64 -14.31
CA GLU A 232 -20.73 12.40 -13.51
C GLU A 232 -20.38 11.49 -12.32
N GLN A 233 -20.32 12.08 -11.12
CA GLN A 233 -20.23 11.30 -9.89
C GLN A 233 -21.62 10.71 -9.61
N ASN A 234 -21.71 9.38 -9.45
CA ASN A 234 -22.96 8.69 -9.14
C ASN A 234 -23.73 9.42 -8.02
N GLN A 235 -24.88 10.00 -8.35
CA GLN A 235 -25.72 10.78 -7.42
C GLN A 235 -26.33 9.95 -6.26
N LYS A 236 -25.97 8.66 -6.12
CA LYS A 236 -26.42 7.81 -5.02
C LYS A 236 -25.82 8.20 -3.65
N GLU A 237 -24.71 8.92 -3.61
CA GLU A 237 -24.08 9.33 -2.34
C GLU A 237 -24.59 10.68 -1.80
N ARG A 238 -25.24 11.52 -2.61
CA ARG A 238 -25.74 12.84 -2.16
C ARG A 238 -27.12 12.82 -1.50
N LYS A 239 -27.91 11.75 -1.65
CA LYS A 239 -29.24 11.66 -1.03
C LYS A 239 -29.23 11.30 0.46
N ILE A 240 -28.14 10.73 0.98
CA ILE A 240 -28.07 10.36 2.41
C ILE A 240 -27.83 11.59 3.31
N ILE A 241 -27.29 12.69 2.76
CA ILE A 241 -26.97 13.90 3.55
C ILE A 241 -28.11 14.95 3.49
N ALA A 242 -29.05 14.84 2.54
CA ALA A 242 -30.11 15.82 2.35
C ALA A 242 -31.46 15.44 2.97
N GLU A 243 -31.60 14.23 3.55
CA GLU A 243 -32.82 13.79 4.26
C GLU A 243 -32.70 13.89 5.79
N ASP A 244 -31.51 14.24 6.33
CA ASP A 244 -31.24 14.45 7.76
C ASP A 244 -30.83 15.91 8.09
N SER A 245 -31.22 16.89 7.26
CA SER A 245 -31.03 18.34 7.51
C SER A 245 -32.33 19.12 7.47
#